data_AF-A0A356EP23-F1
#
_entry.id   AF-A0A356EP23-F1
#
_cell.length_a   1.000
_cell.length_b   1.000
_cell.length_c   1.000
_cell.angle_alpha   90.00
_cell.angle_beta   90.00
_cell.angle_gamma   90.00
#
_symmetry.space_group_name_H-M   'P 1'
#
loop_
_entity.id
_entity.type
_entity.pdbx_description
1 polymer ?
#
loop_
_entity_poly.entity_id
_entity_poly.type
_entity_poly.pdbx_seq_one_letter_code
_entity_poly.pdbx_strand_id
1 'polypeptide(L)'
;MSMQMARFSLVLMALVALLGGVSVASAEVTAVKSDDGSKVVIEIDGKPFAEYLTLSVSKPVVWPIIGPTGKPMSRQYPLLEKAPD
;
A
#
# COMPACT_ATOMS: atom_id res chain seq x y z
N MET A 1 30.64 6.39 42.34
CA MET A 1 30.45 5.93 40.96
C MET A 1 31.57 6.53 40.10
N SER A 2 32.42 5.72 39.47
CA SER A 2 33.58 6.25 38.73
C SER A 2 33.11 7.01 37.49
N MET A 3 33.73 8.17 37.21
CA MET A 3 33.34 9.06 36.10
C MET A 3 33.43 8.39 34.72
N GLN A 4 34.19 7.28 34.62
CA GLN A 4 34.24 6.44 33.41
C GLN A 4 32.98 5.56 33.23
N MET A 5 32.39 5.03 34.32
CA MET A 5 31.14 4.26 34.22
C MET A 5 29.96 5.14 33.79
N ALA A 6 29.89 6.38 34.28
CA ALA A 6 28.82 7.32 33.90
C ALA A 6 28.82 7.65 32.40
N ARG A 7 29.99 7.78 31.77
CA ARG A 7 30.14 8.02 30.33
C ARG A 7 29.72 6.82 29.49
N PHE A 8 30.12 5.61 29.89
CA PHE A 8 29.71 4.38 29.23
C PHE A 8 28.19 4.16 29.27
N SER A 9 27.55 4.41 30.42
CA SER A 9 26.10 4.32 30.55
C SER A 9 25.37 5.32 29.65
N LEU A 10 25.89 6.54 29.50
CA LEU A 10 25.31 7.59 28.66
C LEU A 10 25.38 7.24 27.17
N VAL A 11 26.52 6.69 26.72
CA VAL A 11 26.69 6.24 25.33
C VAL A 11 25.77 5.06 25.02
N LEU A 12 25.65 4.10 25.95
CA LEU A 12 24.77 2.95 25.78
C LEU A 12 23.29 3.38 25.70
N MET A 13 22.88 4.34 26.53
CA MET A 13 21.51 4.87 26.52
C MET A 13 21.19 5.61 25.22
N ALA A 14 22.15 6.37 24.66
CA ALA A 14 22.01 7.02 23.37
C ALA A 14 21.91 6.01 22.21
N LEU A 15 22.69 4.91 22.24
CA LEU A 15 22.62 3.82 21.26
C LEU A 15 21.27 3.10 21.28
N VAL A 16 20.71 2.83 22.47
CA VAL A 16 19.38 2.21 22.61
C VAL A 16 18.28 3.13 22.10
N ALA A 17 18.39 4.44 22.34
CA ALA A 17 17.43 5.43 21.82
C ALA A 17 17.44 5.52 20.27
N LEU A 18 18.62 5.35 19.64
CA LEU A 18 18.75 5.32 18.18
C LEU A 18 18.16 4.04 17.54
N LEU A 19 18.07 2.94 18.27
CA LEU A 19 17.56 1.66 17.78
C LEU A 19 16.03 1.50 17.94
N GLY A 20 15.39 2.31 18.80
CA GLY A 20 13.96 2.19 19.12
C GLY A 20 12.99 2.76 18.08
N GLY A 21 13.47 3.34 16.98
CA GLY A 21 12.67 4.16 16.07
C GLY A 21 12.20 3.49 14.76
N VAL A 22 12.48 2.21 14.52
CA VAL A 22 12.05 1.55 13.28
C VAL A 22 10.57 1.19 13.40
N SER A 23 9.69 2.12 13.04
CA SER A 23 8.28 1.83 12.85
C SER A 23 8.12 0.92 11.64
N VAL A 24 7.50 -0.24 11.82
CA VAL A 24 7.05 -1.07 10.71
C VAL A 24 5.93 -0.30 10.02
N ALA A 25 6.22 0.25 8.83
CA ALA A 25 5.19 0.84 8.00
C ALA A 25 4.19 -0.26 7.61
N SER A 26 3.01 -0.23 8.21
CA SER A 26 1.87 -1.07 7.84
C SER A 26 0.85 -0.17 7.17
N ALA A 27 0.56 -0.43 5.90
CA ALA A 27 -0.52 0.27 5.20
C ALA A 27 -1.86 -0.42 5.50
N GLU A 28 -2.92 0.38 5.61
CA GLU A 28 -4.28 -0.16 5.73
C GLU A 28 -4.76 -0.62 4.36
N VAL A 29 -5.30 -1.84 4.28
CA VAL A 29 -5.92 -2.37 3.06
C VAL A 29 -7.40 -2.54 3.29
N THR A 30 -8.22 -1.89 2.46
CA THR A 30 -9.67 -2.04 2.50
C THR A 30 -10.17 -2.75 1.24
N ALA A 31 -11.28 -3.47 1.38
CA ALA A 31 -11.97 -4.14 0.28
C ALA A 31 -13.48 -4.00 0.51
N VAL A 32 -14.13 -3.12 -0.25
CA VAL A 32 -15.54 -2.76 -0.05
C VAL A 32 -16.33 -3.07 -1.32
N LYS A 33 -17.43 -3.82 -1.19
CA LYS A 33 -18.34 -4.05 -2.32
C LYS A 33 -19.04 -2.74 -2.69
N SER A 34 -19.19 -2.49 -3.99
CA SER A 34 -20.04 -1.40 -4.47
C SER A 34 -21.51 -1.70 -4.17
N ASP A 35 -22.32 -0.65 -4.03
CA ASP A 35 -23.75 -0.76 -3.70
C ASP A 35 -24.53 -1.58 -4.74
N ASP A 36 -24.13 -1.49 -6.01
CA ASP A 36 -24.71 -2.25 -7.13
C ASP A 36 -24.16 -3.69 -7.24
N GLY A 37 -23.20 -4.06 -6.40
CA GLY A 37 -22.54 -5.38 -6.40
C GLY A 37 -21.67 -5.68 -7.62
N SER A 38 -21.45 -4.69 -8.51
CA SER A 38 -20.71 -4.87 -9.76
C SER A 38 -19.20 -5.03 -9.56
N LYS A 39 -18.68 -4.59 -8.41
CA LYS A 39 -17.26 -4.64 -8.09
C LYS A 39 -16.96 -4.65 -6.59
N VAL A 40 -15.70 -4.92 -6.28
CA VAL A 40 -15.07 -4.62 -4.98
C VAL A 40 -14.01 -3.55 -5.20
N VAL A 41 -14.09 -2.44 -4.49
CA VAL A 41 -13.10 -1.36 -4.48
C VAL A 41 -12.00 -1.73 -3.48
N ILE A 42 -10.75 -1.70 -3.94
CA ILE A 42 -9.57 -2.00 -3.13
C ILE A 42 -8.77 -0.72 -2.97
N GLU A 43 -8.50 -0.35 -1.73
CA GLU A 43 -7.72 0.83 -1.39
C GLU A 43 -6.53 0.47 -0.47
N ILE A 44 -5.48 1.27 -0.59
CA ILE A 44 -4.32 1.26 0.32
C ILE A 44 -4.20 2.66 0.91
N ASP A 45 -4.30 2.79 2.23
CA ASP A 45 -4.34 4.07 2.96
C ASP A 45 -5.40 5.04 2.39
N GLY A 46 -6.59 4.51 2.08
CA GLY A 46 -7.72 5.27 1.50
C GLY A 46 -7.50 5.75 0.06
N LYS A 47 -6.46 5.27 -0.64
CA LYS A 47 -6.18 5.60 -2.04
C LYS A 47 -6.54 4.42 -2.96
N PRO A 48 -7.13 4.67 -4.14
CA PRO A 48 -7.44 3.62 -5.09
C PRO A 48 -6.21 2.79 -5.47
N PHE A 49 -6.31 1.48 -5.30
CA PHE A 49 -5.29 0.53 -5.74
C PHE A 49 -5.78 -0.30 -6.92
N ALA A 50 -6.98 -0.89 -6.82
CA ALA A 50 -7.61 -1.65 -7.90
C ALA A 50 -9.11 -1.83 -7.67
N GLU A 51 -9.83 -2.25 -8.71
CA GLU A 51 -11.20 -2.76 -8.59
C GLU A 51 -11.21 -4.24 -8.98
N TYR A 52 -11.97 -5.05 -8.24
CA TYR A 52 -12.30 -6.42 -8.61
C TYR A 52 -13.69 -6.44 -9.25
N LEU A 53 -13.73 -6.44 -10.57
CA LEU A 53 -14.94 -6.43 -11.38
C LEU A 53 -15.56 -7.82 -11.35
N THR A 54 -16.76 -7.95 -10.78
CA THR A 54 -17.43 -9.26 -10.56
C THR A 54 -18.32 -9.68 -11.74
N LEU A 55 -18.80 -8.72 -12.53
CA LEU A 55 -19.77 -8.93 -13.62
C LEU A 55 -19.11 -9.08 -15.01
N SER A 56 -17.88 -9.57 -15.08
CA SER A 56 -17.20 -9.82 -16.36
C SER A 56 -17.63 -11.16 -16.98
N VAL A 57 -17.69 -11.18 -18.32
CA VAL A 57 -18.36 -12.23 -19.12
C VAL A 57 -17.88 -13.66 -18.86
N SER A 58 -16.60 -13.86 -18.50
CA SER A 58 -16.01 -15.20 -18.33
C SER A 58 -15.33 -15.46 -16.98
N LYS A 59 -14.80 -14.42 -16.34
CA LYS A 59 -14.13 -14.49 -15.04
C LYS A 59 -13.93 -13.10 -14.47
N PRO A 60 -13.99 -12.90 -13.14
CA PRO A 60 -13.71 -11.61 -12.51
C PRO A 60 -12.35 -11.02 -12.92
N VAL A 61 -12.25 -9.69 -12.95
CA VAL A 61 -11.05 -8.98 -13.39
C VAL A 61 -10.59 -7.99 -12.33
N VAL A 62 -9.30 -8.05 -11.95
CA VAL A 62 -8.66 -7.02 -11.12
C VAL A 62 -8.07 -5.96 -12.05
N TRP A 63 -8.63 -4.75 -12.04
CA TRP A 63 -8.19 -3.66 -12.91
C TRP A 63 -8.74 -2.29 -12.46
N PRO A 64 -8.05 -1.17 -12.75
CA PRO A 64 -6.62 -1.12 -13.09
C PRO A 64 -5.78 -1.33 -11.84
N ILE A 65 -4.56 -1.85 -11.97
CA ILE A 65 -3.59 -1.77 -10.86
C ILE A 65 -2.96 -0.38 -10.91
N ILE A 66 -3.17 0.43 -9.88
CA ILE A 66 -2.60 1.77 -9.77
C ILE A 66 -1.25 1.70 -9.05
N GLY A 67 -0.21 2.20 -9.72
CA GLY A 67 1.14 2.24 -9.18
C GLY A 67 1.36 3.41 -8.22
N PRO A 68 2.53 3.48 -7.56
CA PRO A 68 2.85 4.54 -6.58
C PRO A 68 2.91 5.95 -7.19
N THR A 69 2.95 6.07 -8.52
CA THR A 69 2.89 7.34 -9.25
C THR A 69 1.46 7.78 -9.59
N GLY A 70 0.44 7.02 -9.16
CA GLY A 70 -0.96 7.23 -9.53
C GLY A 70 -1.30 6.80 -10.96
N LYS A 71 -0.35 6.21 -11.70
CA LYS A 71 -0.56 5.74 -13.07
C LYS A 71 -1.02 4.28 -13.10
N PRO A 72 -1.92 3.90 -14.02
CA PRO A 72 -2.28 2.50 -14.23
C PRO A 72 -1.08 1.72 -14.77
N MET A 73 -0.83 0.56 -14.16
CA MET A 73 0.26 -0.37 -14.49
C MET A 73 -0.23 -1.55 -15.33
N SER A 74 -1.52 -1.87 -15.28
CA SER A 74 -2.15 -2.92 -16.09
C SER A 74 -2.55 -2.40 -17.47
N ARG A 75 -2.47 -3.26 -18.48
CA ARG A 75 -2.97 -2.98 -19.84
C ARG A 75 -4.44 -2.52 -19.80
N GLN A 76 -4.77 -1.53 -20.63
CA GLN A 76 -6.12 -0.98 -20.75
C GLN A 76 -7.06 -1.90 -21.56
N TYR A 77 -6.63 -2.42 -22.70
CA TYR A 77 -7.45 -3.30 -23.54
C TYR A 77 -7.65 -4.70 -22.92
N PRO A 78 -8.87 -5.27 -22.93
CA PRO A 78 -10.10 -4.78 -23.59
C PRO A 78 -11.05 -3.94 -22.70
N LEU A 79 -10.64 -3.56 -21.49
CA LEU A 79 -11.51 -2.83 -20.55
C LEU A 79 -11.70 -1.35 -20.92
N LEU A 80 -10.71 -0.76 -21.57
CA LEU A 80 -10.83 0.50 -22.29
C LEU A 80 -10.35 0.32 -23.73
N GLU A 81 -10.85 1.16 -24.64
CA GLU A 81 -10.31 1.26 -25.99
C GLU A 81 -8.81 1.54 -25.95
N LYS A 82 -8.09 0.92 -26.89
CA LYS A 82 -6.66 1.16 -27.06
C LYS A 82 -6.48 2.63 -27.48
N ALA A 83 -5.63 3.38 -26.79
CA ALA A 83 -5.24 4.71 -27.25
C ALA A 83 -4.70 4.62 -28.71
N PRO A 84 -4.96 5.62 -29.57
CA PRO A 84 -4.40 5.67 -30.91
C PRO A 84 -2.86 5.54 -30.87
N ASP A 85 -2.29 4.86 -31.87
CA ASP A 85 -0.85 4.70 -32.02
C ASP A 85 -0.13 6.02 -32.34
#